data_AF-A0A3D9ZV20-F1
#
_entry.id   AF-A0A3D9ZV20-F1
#
_cell.length_a   1.000
_cell.length_b   1.000
_cell.length_c   1.000
_cell.angle_alpha   90.00
_cell.angle_beta   90.00
_cell.angle_gamma   90.00
#
_symmetry.space_group_name_H-M   'P 1'
#
loop_
_entity.id
_entity.type
_entity.pdbx_description
1 polymer ?
#
loop_
_entity_poly.entity_id
_entity_poly.type
_entity_poly.pdbx_seq_one_letter_code
_entity_poly.pdbx_strand_id
1 'polypeptide(L)'
;MTTALAQPAFAGGPGDPLLGDVNGDGRTDRATLVELPNFECGVDVELGKAGGGFDPATRYSWPNTGHWAYCPDMGVIFDLGGDGDSELLLAYFWGRPDGVDTDLILLEDFTPTGGFDAIWMPSFLGLENFNDDDLVDVYEYTDQSAAVITWLNTPSGQLVRGPVEAHGISLSYDFADFDRNGSTDLVAGFDGDASSTPHTGVVVTLDDGERVVLRDDDYYEVDALDANSDSKQDVRAEKWNYPTPDVTHFIGDGRGHFTEAPNAVDDTVQVAYQEQKTISVLVNDAATNAATLEIVTPPAYGTIVRTTNKGFIYRNTVKHDDSFVYRLTVDGKSETATANLRVR
;
A
#
# COMPACT_ATOMS: atom_id res chain seq x y z
N MET A 1 5.94 -23.20 -17.19
CA MET A 1 6.42 -21.90 -17.66
C MET A 1 5.75 -20.88 -16.76
N THR A 2 6.49 -20.35 -15.80
CA THR A 2 6.05 -19.21 -14.99
C THR A 2 6.18 -17.98 -15.89
N THR A 3 5.05 -17.43 -16.31
CA THR A 3 4.96 -16.08 -16.86
C THR A 3 5.55 -15.16 -15.80
N ALA A 4 6.70 -14.54 -16.11
CA ALA A 4 7.13 -13.41 -15.32
C ALA A 4 6.09 -12.31 -15.57
N LEU A 5 5.41 -11.88 -14.51
CA LEU A 5 4.64 -10.64 -14.55
C LEU A 5 5.59 -9.56 -15.07
N ALA A 6 5.15 -8.81 -16.09
CA ALA A 6 5.83 -7.58 -16.46
C ALA A 6 5.98 -6.76 -15.17
N GLN A 7 7.17 -6.20 -14.94
CA GLN A 7 7.31 -5.30 -13.79
C GLN A 7 6.27 -4.19 -13.94
N PRO A 8 5.58 -3.78 -12.85
CA PRO A 8 4.71 -2.63 -12.91
C PRO A 8 5.50 -1.47 -13.51
N ALA A 9 4.90 -0.80 -14.48
CA ALA A 9 5.40 0.45 -15.03
C ALA A 9 5.62 1.42 -13.86
N PHE A 10 6.87 1.79 -13.58
CA PHE A 10 7.17 2.82 -12.59
C PHE A 10 7.05 4.18 -13.26
N ALA A 11 6.20 5.03 -12.72
CA ALA A 11 6.13 6.42 -13.12
C ALA A 11 7.39 7.17 -12.66
N GLY A 12 7.92 7.96 -13.57
CA GLY A 12 8.94 8.93 -13.27
C GLY A 12 8.34 10.16 -12.58
N GLY A 13 9.08 10.77 -11.65
CA GLY A 13 8.72 12.11 -11.18
C GLY A 13 8.80 13.15 -12.31
N PRO A 14 8.60 14.44 -12.01
CA PRO A 14 8.73 15.50 -13.02
C PRO A 14 10.03 15.38 -13.84
N GLY A 15 9.91 15.21 -15.16
CA GLY A 15 11.01 15.11 -16.12
C GLY A 15 11.69 13.74 -16.21
N ASP A 16 11.27 12.75 -15.43
CA ASP A 16 11.76 11.38 -15.55
C ASP A 16 11.11 10.67 -16.75
N PRO A 17 11.79 9.67 -17.36
CA PRO A 17 11.21 8.89 -18.44
C PRO A 17 10.05 8.02 -17.94
N LEU A 18 9.01 7.91 -18.75
CA LEU A 18 7.92 6.97 -18.55
C LEU A 18 8.36 5.60 -19.09
N LEU A 19 8.08 4.53 -18.33
CA LEU A 19 8.44 3.16 -18.68
C LEU A 19 7.17 2.30 -18.76
N GLY A 20 6.95 1.62 -19.88
CA GLY A 20 5.77 0.79 -20.11
C GLY A 20 5.81 0.19 -21.51
N ASP A 21 4.96 -0.79 -21.80
CA ASP A 21 4.85 -1.38 -23.14
C ASP A 21 3.93 -0.53 -23.99
N VAL A 22 4.48 0.29 -24.91
CA VAL A 22 3.68 1.22 -25.73
C VAL A 22 3.26 0.62 -27.08
N ASN A 23 3.64 -0.64 -27.37
CA ASN A 23 3.35 -1.27 -28.65
C ASN A 23 2.77 -2.70 -28.55
N GLY A 24 2.53 -3.18 -27.33
CA GLY A 24 1.91 -4.48 -27.03
C GLY A 24 2.82 -5.69 -27.29
N ASP A 25 4.13 -5.51 -27.41
CA ASP A 25 5.07 -6.62 -27.68
C ASP A 25 5.54 -7.38 -26.42
N GLY A 26 5.06 -6.96 -25.26
CA GLY A 26 5.38 -7.50 -23.93
C GLY A 26 6.73 -7.05 -23.39
N ARG A 27 7.32 -5.96 -23.92
CA ARG A 27 8.59 -5.39 -23.44
C ARG A 27 8.37 -3.98 -22.92
N THR A 28 9.17 -3.62 -21.92
CA THR A 28 9.24 -2.24 -21.44
C THR A 28 9.91 -1.37 -22.50
N ASP A 29 9.16 -0.40 -23.00
CA ASP A 29 9.62 0.73 -23.80
C ASP A 29 9.90 1.95 -22.91
N ARG A 30 10.47 2.98 -23.51
CA ARG A 30 10.74 4.26 -22.84
C ARG A 30 10.11 5.42 -23.61
N ALA A 31 9.35 6.24 -22.92
CA ALA A 31 8.82 7.50 -23.43
C ALA A 31 9.38 8.67 -22.61
N THR A 32 10.03 9.64 -23.26
CA THR A 32 10.58 10.83 -22.60
C THR A 32 9.84 12.07 -23.06
N LEU A 33 9.23 12.81 -22.13
CA LEU A 33 8.55 14.06 -22.44
C LEU A 33 9.57 15.14 -22.76
N VAL A 34 9.32 15.89 -23.84
CA VAL A 34 10.23 16.92 -24.34
C VAL A 34 9.50 18.21 -24.65
N GLU A 35 10.10 19.33 -24.24
CA GLU A 35 9.68 20.66 -24.67
C GLU A 35 10.43 21.03 -25.96
N LEU A 36 9.68 21.49 -26.97
CA LEU A 36 10.21 21.77 -28.30
C LEU A 36 10.10 23.28 -28.63
N PRO A 37 10.93 23.78 -29.57
CA PRO A 37 10.79 25.14 -30.05
C PRO A 37 9.40 25.44 -30.61
N ASN A 38 9.05 26.73 -30.70
CA ASN A 38 7.79 27.21 -31.27
C ASN A 38 6.53 26.78 -30.51
N PHE A 39 6.63 26.57 -29.20
CA PHE A 39 5.51 26.16 -28.36
C PHE A 39 4.93 24.82 -28.79
N GLU A 40 5.80 23.85 -29.07
CA GLU A 40 5.42 22.46 -29.29
C GLU A 40 5.80 21.63 -28.07
N CYS A 41 4.96 20.67 -27.75
CA CYS A 41 5.27 19.60 -26.82
C CYS A 41 5.56 18.33 -27.61
N GLY A 42 6.26 17.40 -26.99
CA GLY A 42 6.54 16.14 -27.64
C GLY A 42 6.86 15.01 -26.68
N VAL A 43 6.93 13.83 -27.26
CA VAL A 43 7.41 12.62 -26.62
C VAL A 43 8.39 11.92 -27.54
N ASP A 44 9.55 11.57 -26.99
CA ASP A 44 10.53 10.70 -27.61
C ASP A 44 10.27 9.26 -27.16
N VAL A 45 9.93 8.38 -28.10
CA VAL A 45 9.61 6.97 -27.85
C VAL A 45 10.74 6.07 -28.32
N GLU A 46 11.26 5.25 -27.43
CA GLU A 46 12.35 4.31 -27.67
C GLU A 46 11.90 2.89 -27.33
N LEU A 47 11.74 2.04 -28.35
CA LEU A 47 11.21 0.69 -28.17
C LEU A 47 12.23 -0.26 -27.51
N GLY A 48 11.76 -1.10 -26.60
CA GLY A 48 12.52 -2.09 -25.87
C GLY A 48 13.02 -3.23 -26.76
N LYS A 49 14.25 -3.68 -26.50
CA LYS A 49 14.88 -4.77 -27.28
C LYS A 49 14.86 -6.09 -26.55
N ALA A 50 14.75 -7.18 -27.31
CA ALA A 50 14.85 -8.55 -26.80
C ALA A 50 16.18 -8.92 -26.10
N GLY A 51 17.24 -8.14 -26.32
CA GLY A 51 18.53 -8.29 -25.65
C GLY A 51 18.83 -7.23 -24.59
N GLY A 52 17.84 -6.40 -24.23
CA GLY A 52 18.03 -5.24 -23.38
C GLY A 52 18.44 -3.96 -24.14
N GLY A 53 18.22 -2.82 -23.50
CA GLY A 53 18.36 -1.50 -24.10
C GLY A 53 17.18 -1.14 -25.00
N PHE A 54 17.28 0.02 -25.65
CA PHE A 54 16.21 0.59 -26.45
C PHE A 54 16.64 0.90 -27.90
N ASP A 55 15.68 0.96 -28.81
CA ASP A 55 15.85 1.49 -30.16
C ASP A 55 16.04 3.01 -30.17
N PRO A 56 16.56 3.59 -31.28
CA PRO A 56 16.64 5.03 -31.41
C PRO A 56 15.28 5.71 -31.23
N ALA A 57 15.27 6.87 -30.57
CA ALA A 57 14.04 7.62 -30.31
C ALA A 57 13.32 8.01 -31.61
N THR A 58 12.02 7.74 -31.63
CA THR A 58 11.07 8.33 -32.58
C THR A 58 10.35 9.47 -31.86
N ARG A 59 10.41 10.68 -32.44
CA ARG A 59 9.78 11.86 -31.86
C ARG A 59 8.39 12.07 -32.41
N TYR A 60 7.45 12.29 -31.51
CA TYR A 60 6.10 12.76 -31.80
C TYR A 60 5.94 14.15 -31.18
N SER A 61 5.31 15.07 -31.88
CA SER A 61 5.06 16.43 -31.38
C SER A 61 3.63 16.88 -31.63
N TRP A 62 3.17 17.76 -30.75
CA TRP A 62 1.86 18.40 -30.85
C TRP A 62 1.95 19.88 -30.43
N PRO A 63 1.05 20.74 -30.92
CA PRO A 63 1.00 22.14 -30.52
C PRO A 63 0.68 22.28 -29.03
N ASN A 64 1.40 23.16 -28.34
CA ASN A 64 1.03 23.60 -27.00
C ASN A 64 -0.03 24.70 -27.10
N THR A 65 -1.20 24.46 -26.54
CA THR A 65 -2.32 25.42 -26.53
C THR A 65 -2.33 26.32 -25.29
N GLY A 66 -1.47 26.06 -24.30
CA GLY A 66 -1.42 26.74 -23.02
C GLY A 66 -0.74 28.11 -23.05
N HIS A 67 -1.27 29.04 -22.27
CA HIS A 67 -0.62 30.30 -21.93
C HIS A 67 0.64 30.02 -21.11
N TRP A 68 1.76 30.69 -21.40
CA TRP A 68 3.11 30.43 -20.84
C TRP A 68 3.80 29.15 -21.34
N ALA A 69 3.07 28.30 -22.06
CA ALA A 69 3.57 27.28 -22.99
C ALA A 69 4.59 26.26 -22.44
N TYR A 70 4.48 25.88 -21.17
CA TYR A 70 5.15 24.68 -20.68
C TYR A 70 4.33 23.43 -21.00
N CYS A 71 5.03 22.32 -21.19
CA CYS A 71 4.47 21.03 -21.57
C CYS A 71 4.17 20.18 -20.32
N PRO A 72 3.30 19.16 -20.45
CA PRO A 72 3.21 18.15 -19.41
C PRO A 72 4.58 17.50 -19.23
N ASP A 73 4.93 17.21 -17.98
CA ASP A 73 6.27 16.82 -17.55
C ASP A 73 6.27 15.55 -16.68
N MET A 74 5.12 14.89 -16.56
CA MET A 74 4.96 13.60 -15.91
C MET A 74 3.81 12.81 -16.55
N GLY A 75 3.73 11.51 -16.26
CA GLY A 75 2.66 10.67 -16.77
C GLY A 75 2.83 9.19 -16.46
N VAL A 76 1.94 8.40 -17.04
CA VAL A 76 1.91 6.93 -16.97
C VAL A 76 1.62 6.35 -18.35
N ILE A 77 2.00 5.07 -18.55
CA ILE A 77 1.68 4.28 -19.74
C ILE A 77 0.83 3.10 -19.28
N PHE A 78 -0.38 2.95 -19.83
CA PHE A 78 -1.30 1.86 -19.51
C PHE A 78 -2.35 1.67 -20.61
N ASP A 79 -3.00 0.52 -20.63
CA ASP A 79 -4.12 0.19 -21.52
C ASP A 79 -5.43 0.77 -20.94
N LEU A 80 -5.89 1.87 -21.54
CA LEU A 80 -7.11 2.54 -21.14
C LEU A 80 -8.32 1.87 -21.80
N GLY A 81 -9.15 1.22 -20.99
CA GLY A 81 -10.34 0.50 -21.45
C GLY A 81 -10.13 -0.94 -21.85
N GLY A 82 -8.89 -1.46 -21.80
CA GLY A 82 -8.60 -2.88 -21.95
C GLY A 82 -8.70 -3.37 -23.39
N ASP A 83 -8.38 -2.52 -24.37
CA ASP A 83 -8.45 -2.88 -25.78
C ASP A 83 -7.15 -3.50 -26.33
N GLY A 84 -6.10 -3.50 -25.50
CA GLY A 84 -4.80 -4.09 -25.77
C GLY A 84 -3.80 -3.14 -26.41
N ASP A 85 -4.19 -1.90 -26.72
CA ASP A 85 -3.28 -0.82 -27.07
C ASP A 85 -2.98 0.00 -25.79
N SER A 86 -1.77 0.55 -25.68
CA SER A 86 -1.37 1.34 -24.51
C SER A 86 -1.34 2.82 -24.84
N GLU A 87 -1.94 3.62 -23.97
CA GLU A 87 -1.97 5.07 -24.05
C GLU A 87 -0.95 5.70 -23.10
N LEU A 88 -0.68 7.00 -23.33
CA LEU A 88 0.01 7.83 -22.35
C LEU A 88 -0.99 8.78 -21.71
N LEU A 89 -1.02 8.81 -20.39
CA LEU A 89 -1.77 9.80 -19.62
C LEU A 89 -0.78 10.75 -18.97
N LEU A 90 -0.85 12.01 -19.36
CA LEU A 90 0.13 13.02 -19.01
C LEU A 90 -0.46 14.05 -18.04
N ALA A 91 0.36 14.55 -17.14
CA ALA A 91 -0.02 15.60 -16.19
C ALA A 91 1.04 16.70 -16.13
N TYR A 92 0.67 17.78 -15.44
CA TYR A 92 1.48 18.97 -15.25
C TYR A 92 1.85 19.12 -13.78
N PHE A 93 3.12 18.95 -13.43
CA PHE A 93 3.59 19.13 -12.05
C PHE A 93 3.21 20.51 -11.49
N TRP A 94 3.41 21.56 -12.29
CA TRP A 94 3.04 22.94 -11.95
C TRP A 94 1.59 23.29 -12.24
N GLY A 95 0.74 22.28 -12.46
CA GLY A 95 -0.67 22.44 -12.82
C GLY A 95 -0.82 22.82 -14.28
N ARG A 96 -1.99 22.56 -14.88
CA ARG A 96 -2.20 22.86 -16.29
C ARG A 96 -2.13 24.37 -16.58
N PRO A 97 -1.58 24.80 -17.72
CA PRO A 97 -1.56 26.21 -18.11
C PRO A 97 -2.96 26.72 -18.51
N ASP A 98 -3.18 28.04 -18.45
CA ASP A 98 -4.43 28.64 -18.91
C ASP A 98 -4.69 28.28 -20.39
N GLY A 99 -5.91 27.90 -20.73
CA GLY A 99 -6.30 27.55 -22.11
C GLY A 99 -6.12 26.07 -22.47
N VAL A 100 -5.59 25.25 -21.55
CA VAL A 100 -5.78 23.80 -21.58
C VAL A 100 -7.06 23.47 -20.80
N ASP A 101 -7.92 22.60 -21.32
CA ASP A 101 -9.24 22.36 -20.73
C ASP A 101 -9.22 21.35 -19.58
N THR A 102 -8.27 20.41 -19.59
CA THR A 102 -8.20 19.26 -18.67
C THR A 102 -6.88 19.21 -17.90
N ASP A 103 -6.88 18.60 -16.71
CA ASP A 103 -5.68 18.47 -15.87
C ASP A 103 -4.77 17.30 -16.32
N LEU A 104 -5.40 16.25 -16.84
CA LEU A 104 -4.75 15.14 -17.50
C LEU A 104 -4.97 15.20 -19.02
N ILE A 105 -3.95 14.82 -19.79
CA ILE A 105 -4.00 14.72 -21.25
C ILE A 105 -3.80 13.26 -21.65
N LEU A 106 -4.73 12.74 -22.46
CA LEU A 106 -4.62 11.43 -23.06
C LEU A 106 -3.94 11.52 -24.42
N LEU A 107 -2.89 10.72 -24.62
CA LEU A 107 -2.30 10.47 -25.93
C LEU A 107 -2.62 9.07 -26.41
N GLU A 108 -3.32 8.97 -27.54
CA GLU A 108 -3.46 7.76 -28.34
C GLU A 108 -2.52 7.89 -29.56
N ASP A 109 -1.78 6.83 -29.88
CA ASP A 109 -0.73 6.87 -30.92
C ASP A 109 0.24 8.06 -30.77
N PHE A 110 0.54 8.42 -29.52
CA PHE A 110 1.39 9.56 -29.15
C PHE A 110 0.86 10.93 -29.62
N THR A 111 -0.46 11.03 -29.85
CA THR A 111 -1.13 12.28 -30.22
C THR A 111 -2.28 12.62 -29.25
N PRO A 112 -2.48 13.89 -28.87
CA PRO A 112 -3.57 14.24 -27.96
C PRO A 112 -4.93 13.96 -28.57
N THR A 113 -5.73 13.13 -27.90
CA THR A 113 -7.10 12.79 -28.33
C THR A 113 -8.16 13.16 -27.31
N GLY A 114 -7.77 13.37 -26.05
CA GLY A 114 -8.68 13.76 -24.98
C GLY A 114 -7.96 14.12 -23.68
N GLY A 115 -8.71 14.08 -22.58
CA GLY A 115 -8.20 14.38 -21.25
C GLY A 115 -9.27 14.26 -20.17
N PHE A 116 -8.85 14.40 -18.92
CA PHE A 116 -9.69 14.24 -17.74
C PHE A 116 -9.45 15.38 -16.75
N ASP A 117 -10.51 15.81 -16.07
CA ASP A 117 -10.42 16.74 -14.94
C ASP A 117 -9.89 15.98 -13.73
N ALA A 118 -8.88 16.52 -13.05
CA ALA A 118 -8.12 15.78 -12.04
C ALA A 118 -7.50 16.72 -10.98
N ILE A 119 -6.48 16.27 -10.25
CA ILE A 119 -5.79 17.16 -9.31
C ILE A 119 -5.07 18.28 -10.08
N TRP A 120 -5.28 19.53 -9.65
CA TRP A 120 -4.48 20.66 -10.14
C TRP A 120 -3.15 20.66 -9.39
N MET A 121 -2.04 20.36 -10.09
CA MET A 121 -0.67 20.19 -9.54
C MET A 121 -0.42 18.85 -8.84
N PRO A 122 -0.50 17.70 -9.53
CA PRO A 122 0.00 16.45 -8.99
C PRO A 122 1.53 16.50 -8.86
N SER A 123 2.04 15.85 -7.83
CA SER A 123 3.47 15.61 -7.62
C SER A 123 3.88 14.23 -8.16
N PHE A 124 2.92 13.32 -8.30
CA PHE A 124 3.13 11.95 -8.75
C PHE A 124 1.85 11.36 -9.35
N LEU A 125 2.01 10.49 -10.34
CA LEU A 125 0.97 9.61 -10.87
C LEU A 125 1.44 8.17 -10.73
N GLY A 126 0.55 7.26 -10.35
CA GLY A 126 0.84 5.85 -10.29
C GLY A 126 -0.29 5.00 -10.84
N LEU A 127 0.00 3.70 -10.94
CA LEU A 127 -0.91 2.70 -11.47
C LEU A 127 -1.10 1.60 -10.42
N GLU A 128 -2.34 1.21 -10.17
CA GLU A 128 -2.71 0.06 -9.32
C GLU A 128 -4.04 -0.51 -9.80
N ASN A 129 -4.49 -1.64 -9.23
CA ASN A 129 -5.84 -2.16 -9.50
C ASN A 129 -6.69 -2.03 -8.22
N PHE A 130 -7.60 -1.05 -8.19
CA PHE A 130 -8.42 -0.71 -7.03
C PHE A 130 -9.78 -1.42 -7.03
N ASN A 131 -10.13 -2.23 -8.03
CA ASN A 131 -11.47 -2.83 -8.11
C ASN A 131 -11.52 -4.27 -8.66
N ASP A 132 -10.36 -4.91 -8.87
CA ASP A 132 -10.17 -6.27 -9.38
C ASP A 132 -10.91 -6.54 -10.72
N ASP A 133 -10.96 -5.56 -11.63
CA ASP A 133 -11.67 -5.68 -12.91
C ASP A 133 -10.79 -6.02 -14.13
N ASP A 134 -9.55 -6.47 -13.88
CA ASP A 134 -8.47 -6.70 -14.85
C ASP A 134 -7.97 -5.44 -15.59
N LEU A 135 -8.54 -4.26 -15.35
CA LEU A 135 -7.99 -3.00 -15.82
C LEU A 135 -7.06 -2.41 -14.76
N VAL A 136 -6.02 -1.73 -15.24
CA VAL A 136 -5.13 -0.96 -14.37
C VAL A 136 -5.71 0.45 -14.24
N ASP A 137 -5.86 0.89 -13.00
CA ASP A 137 -6.37 2.19 -12.59
C ASP A 137 -5.23 3.18 -12.38
N VAL A 138 -5.58 4.45 -12.20
CA VAL A 138 -4.65 5.55 -11.97
C VAL A 138 -4.84 6.11 -10.58
N TYR A 139 -3.76 6.49 -9.90
CA TYR A 139 -3.84 7.36 -8.73
C TYR A 139 -2.92 8.57 -8.88
N GLU A 140 -3.31 9.68 -8.27
CA GLU A 140 -2.55 10.91 -8.20
C GLU A 140 -2.19 11.21 -6.76
N TYR A 141 -0.98 11.71 -6.53
CA TYR A 141 -0.56 12.30 -5.26
C TYR A 141 -0.12 13.75 -5.47
N THR A 142 -0.44 14.65 -4.54
CA THR A 142 0.03 16.05 -4.53
C THR A 142 0.56 16.46 -3.17
N ASP A 143 1.71 17.14 -3.14
CA ASP A 143 2.29 17.75 -1.94
C ASP A 143 1.72 19.15 -1.62
N GLN A 144 0.98 19.77 -2.55
CA GLN A 144 0.41 21.12 -2.36
C GLN A 144 -0.82 21.14 -1.44
N SER A 145 -1.55 20.02 -1.43
CA SER A 145 -2.72 19.80 -0.56
C SER A 145 -2.69 18.43 0.13
N ALA A 146 -1.51 17.79 0.14
CA ALA A 146 -1.23 16.45 0.71
C ALA A 146 -2.42 15.49 0.54
N ALA A 147 -2.64 15.05 -0.70
CA ALA A 147 -3.77 14.20 -1.05
C ALA A 147 -3.36 13.06 -1.97
N VAL A 148 -4.01 11.91 -1.80
CA VAL A 148 -4.02 10.78 -2.73
C VAL A 148 -5.45 10.59 -3.23
N ILE A 149 -5.65 10.61 -4.54
CA ILE A 149 -6.95 10.41 -5.19
C ILE A 149 -6.80 9.33 -6.25
N THR A 150 -7.78 8.43 -6.34
CA THR A 150 -7.81 7.33 -7.31
C THR A 150 -8.81 7.59 -8.44
N TRP A 151 -8.57 6.95 -9.58
CA TRP A 151 -9.35 7.04 -10.80
C TRP A 151 -9.46 5.66 -11.43
N LEU A 152 -10.66 5.09 -11.39
CA LEU A 152 -10.98 3.80 -11.96
C LEU A 152 -11.01 3.88 -13.48
N ASN A 153 -10.23 3.02 -14.13
CA ASN A 153 -10.29 2.74 -15.54
C ASN A 153 -11.61 2.01 -15.85
N THR A 154 -12.18 2.25 -17.02
CA THR A 154 -13.45 1.65 -17.41
C THR A 154 -13.34 1.07 -18.81
N PRO A 155 -14.07 -0.02 -19.13
CA PRO A 155 -14.07 -0.61 -20.48
C PRO A 155 -14.51 0.33 -21.62
N SER A 156 -15.00 1.53 -21.29
CA SER A 156 -15.34 2.58 -22.25
C SER A 156 -14.17 3.54 -22.54
N GLY A 157 -12.98 3.28 -22.01
CA GLY A 157 -11.83 4.16 -22.12
C GLY A 157 -12.01 5.48 -21.37
N GLN A 158 -12.61 5.43 -20.17
CA GLN A 158 -12.83 6.60 -19.32
C GLN A 158 -12.25 6.37 -17.94
N LEU A 159 -11.81 7.47 -17.30
CA LEU A 159 -11.43 7.50 -15.89
C LEU A 159 -12.56 8.06 -15.04
N VAL A 160 -12.93 7.33 -13.98
CA VAL A 160 -13.98 7.73 -13.02
C VAL A 160 -13.37 7.80 -11.63
N ARG A 161 -13.63 8.87 -10.88
CA ARG A 161 -13.09 9.02 -9.51
C ARG A 161 -13.41 7.80 -8.65
N GLY A 162 -12.36 7.19 -8.11
CA GLY A 162 -12.45 6.02 -7.25
C GLY A 162 -12.85 6.39 -5.81
N PRO A 163 -13.27 5.39 -5.02
CA PRO A 163 -13.66 5.60 -3.62
C PRO A 163 -12.46 5.63 -2.66
N VAL A 164 -11.30 5.13 -3.10
CA VAL A 164 -10.06 5.10 -2.31
C VAL A 164 -9.37 6.46 -2.38
N GLU A 165 -9.37 7.19 -1.27
CA GLU A 165 -8.70 8.50 -1.18
C GLU A 165 -8.30 8.86 0.25
N ALA A 166 -7.32 9.77 0.34
CA ALA A 166 -6.93 10.42 1.59
C ALA A 166 -6.52 11.88 1.34
N HIS A 167 -6.80 12.73 2.32
CA HIS A 167 -6.46 14.15 2.31
C HIS A 167 -5.78 14.52 3.63
N GLY A 168 -5.00 15.59 3.63
CA GLY A 168 -4.31 16.09 4.82
C GLY A 168 -3.54 17.37 4.54
N ILE A 169 -2.80 17.84 5.54
CA ILE A 169 -1.76 18.87 5.40
C ILE A 169 -0.40 18.17 5.27
N SER A 170 -0.22 17.12 6.05
CA SER A 170 0.85 16.12 5.94
C SER A 170 0.21 14.77 5.67
N LEU A 171 0.84 13.97 4.80
CA LEU A 171 0.32 12.67 4.40
C LEU A 171 1.48 11.69 4.23
N SER A 172 1.35 10.53 4.86
CA SER A 172 2.10 9.32 4.59
C SER A 172 1.08 8.26 4.18
N TYR A 173 1.39 7.46 3.16
CA TYR A 173 0.47 6.46 2.67
C TYR A 173 1.19 5.25 2.10
N ASP A 174 0.48 4.14 2.03
CA ASP A 174 0.90 2.93 1.34
C ASP A 174 -0.34 2.18 0.81
N PHE A 175 -0.13 1.27 -0.15
CA PHE A 175 -1.18 0.49 -0.79
C PHE A 175 -1.01 -1.00 -0.51
N ALA A 176 -2.12 -1.69 -0.22
CA ALA A 176 -2.12 -3.13 -0.03
C ALA A 176 -3.53 -3.71 -0.09
N ASP A 177 -3.67 -5.02 -0.32
CA ASP A 177 -4.95 -5.74 -0.21
C ASP A 177 -5.14 -6.20 1.26
N PHE A 178 -5.87 -5.42 2.06
CA PHE A 178 -6.08 -5.66 3.50
C PHE A 178 -7.24 -6.61 3.80
N ASP A 179 -8.15 -6.82 2.86
CA ASP A 179 -9.32 -7.69 3.02
C ASP A 179 -9.30 -8.97 2.16
N ARG A 180 -8.25 -9.13 1.36
CA ARG A 180 -7.96 -10.28 0.49
C ARG A 180 -8.98 -10.47 -0.60
N ASN A 181 -9.57 -9.39 -1.10
CA ASN A 181 -10.54 -9.44 -2.17
C ASN A 181 -9.92 -9.31 -3.56
N GLY A 182 -8.60 -9.05 -3.65
CA GLY A 182 -7.87 -8.87 -4.91
C GLY A 182 -7.73 -7.42 -5.36
N SER A 183 -8.52 -6.52 -4.78
CA SER A 183 -8.45 -5.08 -5.00
C SER A 183 -7.43 -4.44 -4.07
N THR A 184 -6.93 -3.28 -4.48
CA THR A 184 -5.98 -2.49 -3.70
C THR A 184 -6.72 -1.56 -2.75
N ASP A 185 -6.32 -1.55 -1.48
CA ASP A 185 -6.77 -0.61 -0.46
C ASP A 185 -5.66 0.41 -0.15
N LEU A 186 -6.01 1.47 0.59
CA LEU A 186 -5.10 2.52 1.03
C LEU A 186 -4.97 2.52 2.55
N VAL A 187 -3.75 2.57 3.08
CA VAL A 187 -3.50 3.05 4.44
C VAL A 187 -2.91 4.45 4.39
N ALA A 188 -3.42 5.35 5.21
CA ALA A 188 -2.95 6.72 5.30
C ALA A 188 -2.77 7.16 6.75
N GLY A 189 -1.60 7.73 7.05
CA GLY A 189 -1.34 8.56 8.21
C GLY A 189 -1.39 10.03 7.80
N PHE A 190 -2.19 10.85 8.48
CA PHE A 190 -2.40 12.24 8.06
C PHE A 190 -2.67 13.18 9.24
N ASP A 191 -2.45 14.48 9.02
CA ASP A 191 -2.89 15.55 9.90
C ASP A 191 -3.72 16.62 9.17
N GLY A 192 -4.63 17.27 9.90
CA GLY A 192 -5.29 18.47 9.42
C GLY A 192 -6.29 18.28 8.27
N ASP A 193 -6.80 17.08 8.06
CA ASP A 193 -7.89 16.86 7.10
C ASP A 193 -9.20 17.42 7.64
N ALA A 194 -9.52 18.66 7.28
CA ALA A 194 -10.74 19.31 7.70
C ALA A 194 -12.01 18.67 7.11
N SER A 195 -11.88 17.82 6.08
CA SER A 195 -13.00 17.22 5.35
C SER A 195 -13.42 15.86 5.87
N SER A 196 -12.59 15.20 6.69
CA SER A 196 -12.87 13.87 7.22
C SER A 196 -12.77 13.78 8.74
N THR A 197 -13.34 12.70 9.30
CA THR A 197 -13.16 12.31 10.70
C THR A 197 -12.49 10.93 10.76
N PRO A 198 -11.42 10.74 11.55
CA PRO A 198 -10.73 11.76 12.35
C PRO A 198 -10.02 12.81 11.48
N HIS A 199 -9.76 13.99 12.03
CA HIS A 199 -9.02 15.06 11.34
C HIS A 199 -7.50 14.79 11.26
N THR A 200 -7.01 13.93 12.16
CA THR A 200 -5.62 13.52 12.30
C THR A 200 -5.63 12.08 12.78
N GLY A 201 -4.80 11.21 12.20
CA GLY A 201 -4.76 9.81 12.63
C GLY A 201 -4.19 8.86 11.58
N VAL A 202 -4.51 7.58 11.78
CA VAL A 202 -4.20 6.49 10.84
C VAL A 202 -5.52 5.84 10.44
N VAL A 203 -5.77 5.76 9.14
CA VAL A 203 -7.00 5.20 8.58
C VAL A 203 -6.64 4.28 7.42
N VAL A 204 -7.27 3.11 7.40
CA VAL A 204 -7.35 2.26 6.20
C VAL A 204 -8.65 2.58 5.47
N THR A 205 -8.57 2.87 4.18
CA THR A 205 -9.71 3.03 3.28
C THR A 205 -9.73 1.83 2.34
N LEU A 206 -10.76 0.99 2.45
CA LEU A 206 -10.94 -0.18 1.60
C LEU A 206 -11.37 0.22 0.18
N ASP A 207 -11.24 -0.70 -0.77
CA ASP A 207 -11.61 -0.56 -2.18
C ASP A 207 -13.06 -0.11 -2.41
N ASP A 208 -13.96 -0.37 -1.46
CA ASP A 208 -15.36 0.09 -1.51
C ASP A 208 -15.58 1.47 -0.86
N GLY A 209 -14.54 2.08 -0.31
CA GLY A 209 -14.54 3.35 0.41
C GLY A 209 -14.86 3.23 1.90
N GLU A 210 -15.03 2.02 2.46
CA GLU A 210 -15.15 1.83 3.90
C GLU A 210 -13.88 2.30 4.61
N ARG A 211 -14.04 3.09 5.68
CA ARG A 211 -12.93 3.67 6.45
C ARG A 211 -12.81 2.99 7.80
N VAL A 212 -11.65 2.39 8.05
CA VAL A 212 -11.27 1.73 9.31
C VAL A 212 -10.27 2.61 10.04
N VAL A 213 -10.73 3.26 11.11
CA VAL A 213 -9.88 4.15 11.93
C VAL A 213 -9.03 3.31 12.88
N LEU A 214 -7.71 3.36 12.70
CA LEU A 214 -6.75 2.68 13.57
C LEU A 214 -6.27 3.61 14.71
N ARG A 215 -6.14 4.91 14.42
CA ARG A 215 -5.79 5.98 15.39
C ARG A 215 -6.50 7.28 15.01
N ASP A 216 -6.80 8.10 16.01
CA ASP A 216 -7.45 9.41 15.87
C ASP A 216 -6.75 10.55 16.65
N ASP A 217 -5.47 10.35 17.00
CA ASP A 217 -4.77 11.17 17.99
C ASP A 217 -3.61 12.02 17.45
N ASP A 218 -2.81 11.53 16.50
CA ASP A 218 -1.61 12.20 16.01
C ASP A 218 -1.25 11.81 14.57
N TYR A 219 -0.22 12.43 14.00
CA TYR A 219 0.35 12.08 12.70
C TYR A 219 1.34 10.92 12.83
N TYR A 220 1.23 9.97 11.91
CA TYR A 220 2.10 8.80 11.82
C TYR A 220 2.59 8.63 10.39
N GLU A 221 3.84 8.21 10.23
CA GLU A 221 4.28 7.54 9.01
C GLU A 221 3.72 6.11 9.03
N VAL A 222 3.24 5.64 7.88
CA VAL A 222 2.60 4.33 7.75
C VAL A 222 3.29 3.48 6.69
N ASP A 223 3.34 2.17 6.95
CA ASP A 223 3.80 1.16 6.02
C ASP A 223 2.81 -0.02 6.02
N ALA A 224 2.52 -0.59 4.84
CA ALA A 224 1.84 -1.87 4.72
C ALA A 224 2.86 -3.02 4.62
N LEU A 225 2.68 -4.07 5.41
CA LEU A 225 3.63 -5.19 5.46
C LEU A 225 3.01 -6.46 6.04
N ASP A 226 3.61 -7.60 5.79
CA ASP A 226 3.34 -8.84 6.56
C ASP A 226 4.25 -8.87 7.81
N ALA A 227 3.77 -8.32 8.93
CA ALA A 227 4.58 -8.16 10.15
C ALA A 227 4.71 -9.47 10.95
N ASN A 228 3.82 -10.45 10.75
CA ASN A 228 3.76 -11.70 11.52
C ASN A 228 3.98 -12.98 10.69
N SER A 229 4.23 -12.85 9.39
CA SER A 229 4.41 -13.93 8.40
C SER A 229 3.18 -14.83 8.20
N ASP A 230 1.98 -14.27 8.29
CA ASP A 230 0.72 -14.99 8.03
C ASP A 230 0.16 -14.75 6.60
N SER A 231 0.91 -14.02 5.76
CA SER A 231 0.54 -13.67 4.40
C SER A 231 -0.74 -12.83 4.31
N LYS A 232 -1.02 -12.04 5.34
CA LYS A 232 -2.01 -10.96 5.35
C LYS A 232 -1.28 -9.65 5.58
N GLN A 233 -1.91 -8.57 5.17
CA GLN A 233 -1.34 -7.24 5.28
C GLN A 233 -1.66 -6.67 6.66
N ASP A 234 -0.60 -6.24 7.33
CA ASP A 234 -0.60 -5.53 8.60
C ASP A 234 -0.23 -4.06 8.34
N VAL A 235 -0.53 -3.21 9.31
CA VAL A 235 -0.11 -1.80 9.28
C VAL A 235 0.93 -1.56 10.35
N ARG A 236 2.05 -0.94 9.96
CA ARG A 236 2.98 -0.30 10.89
C ARG A 236 2.72 1.20 10.87
N ALA A 237 2.57 1.78 12.06
CA ALA A 237 2.43 3.22 12.26
C ALA A 237 3.55 3.72 13.17
N GLU A 238 4.35 4.67 12.70
CA GLU A 238 5.43 5.31 13.45
C GLU A 238 5.12 6.78 13.66
N LYS A 239 5.04 7.20 14.92
CA LYS A 239 4.71 8.58 15.25
C LYS A 239 5.82 9.54 14.83
N TRP A 240 5.49 10.52 14.00
CA TRP A 240 6.45 11.52 13.52
C TRP A 240 6.93 12.42 14.67
N ASN A 241 8.23 12.76 14.69
CA ASN A 241 8.86 13.76 15.58
C ASN A 241 9.03 13.49 17.09
N TYR A 242 9.14 12.23 17.55
CA TYR A 242 9.53 11.97 18.95
C TYR A 242 10.99 11.46 19.10
N PRO A 243 11.73 11.85 20.16
CA PRO A 243 13.14 11.43 20.39
C PRO A 243 13.30 9.93 20.62
N THR A 244 12.20 9.21 20.78
CA THR A 244 12.10 7.76 20.74
C THR A 244 10.96 7.41 19.79
N PRO A 245 11.20 6.58 18.76
CA PRO A 245 10.15 6.17 17.84
C PRO A 245 9.06 5.43 18.61
N ASP A 246 7.83 5.94 18.53
CA ASP A 246 6.64 5.24 19.03
C ASP A 246 6.02 4.48 17.86
N VAL A 247 6.40 3.21 17.78
CA VAL A 247 5.93 2.29 16.74
C VAL A 247 4.75 1.51 17.28
N THR A 248 3.69 1.44 16.49
CA THR A 248 2.52 0.62 16.74
C THR A 248 2.29 -0.26 15.53
N HIS A 249 1.99 -1.54 15.76
CA HIS A 249 1.61 -2.46 14.70
C HIS A 249 0.13 -2.81 14.86
N PHE A 250 -0.59 -2.90 13.75
CA PHE A 250 -1.97 -3.33 13.69
C PHE A 250 -2.02 -4.59 12.84
N ILE A 251 -2.31 -5.72 13.50
CA ILE A 251 -2.31 -7.03 12.86
C ILE A 251 -3.64 -7.24 12.15
N GLY A 252 -3.58 -7.41 10.83
CA GLY A 252 -4.74 -7.61 9.96
C GLY A 252 -5.28 -9.03 10.05
N ASP A 253 -6.62 -9.17 10.07
CA ASP A 253 -7.26 -10.48 10.00
C ASP A 253 -7.45 -10.98 8.55
N GLY A 254 -7.16 -10.11 7.57
CA GLY A 254 -7.33 -10.33 6.14
C GLY A 254 -8.78 -10.19 5.69
N ARG A 255 -9.56 -9.37 6.39
CA ARG A 255 -10.96 -9.01 6.11
C ARG A 255 -11.22 -7.52 6.40
N GLY A 256 -10.19 -6.69 6.33
CA GLY A 256 -10.27 -5.27 6.67
C GLY A 256 -10.34 -4.97 8.18
N HIS A 257 -10.24 -5.97 9.07
CA HIS A 257 -10.17 -5.72 10.51
C HIS A 257 -8.76 -5.84 11.05
N PHE A 258 -8.46 -5.01 12.05
CA PHE A 258 -7.14 -4.91 12.63
C PHE A 258 -7.18 -4.98 14.15
N THR A 259 -6.11 -5.53 14.74
CA THR A 259 -5.89 -5.56 16.19
C THR A 259 -4.55 -4.94 16.52
N GLU A 260 -4.54 -3.91 17.37
CA GLU A 260 -3.30 -3.30 17.85
C GLU A 260 -2.43 -4.32 18.60
N ALA A 261 -1.14 -4.38 18.26
CA ALA A 261 -0.17 -5.26 18.91
C ALA A 261 0.68 -4.50 19.94
N PRO A 262 1.02 -5.14 21.08
CA PRO A 262 0.66 -6.51 21.43
C PRO A 262 -0.77 -6.61 21.96
N ASN A 263 -1.50 -7.66 21.57
CA ASN A 263 -2.76 -8.08 22.22
C ASN A 263 -2.64 -9.54 22.64
N ALA A 264 -2.51 -9.78 23.95
CA ALA A 264 -2.37 -11.13 24.50
C ALA A 264 -3.72 -11.66 25.01
N VAL A 265 -4.14 -12.84 24.53
CA VAL A 265 -5.45 -13.43 24.81
C VAL A 265 -5.29 -14.76 25.53
N ASP A 266 -6.06 -14.96 26.60
CA ASP A 266 -6.03 -16.18 27.41
C ASP A 266 -6.19 -17.47 26.57
N ASP A 267 -5.30 -18.44 26.80
CA ASP A 267 -5.33 -19.74 26.16
C ASP A 267 -6.06 -20.79 27.01
N THR A 268 -6.61 -21.79 26.32
CA THR A 268 -7.02 -23.05 26.95
C THR A 268 -6.43 -24.24 26.21
N VAL A 269 -5.64 -25.05 26.90
CA VAL A 269 -4.87 -26.14 26.29
C VAL A 269 -5.11 -27.45 27.02
N GLN A 270 -5.40 -28.51 26.27
CA GLN A 270 -5.52 -29.86 26.80
C GLN A 270 -4.15 -30.53 26.85
N VAL A 271 -3.75 -31.07 28.00
CA VAL A 271 -2.45 -31.72 28.22
C VAL A 271 -2.65 -33.13 28.79
N ALA A 272 -1.80 -34.08 28.40
CA ALA A 272 -1.84 -35.43 28.92
C ALA A 272 -0.97 -35.56 30.19
N TYR A 273 -1.40 -36.40 31.13
CA TYR A 273 -0.61 -36.72 32.31
C TYR A 273 0.73 -37.39 31.93
N GLN A 274 1.83 -36.96 32.55
CA GLN A 274 3.20 -37.46 32.31
C GLN A 274 3.75 -37.27 30.89
N GLU A 275 3.12 -36.43 30.08
CA GLU A 275 3.59 -36.11 28.74
C GLU A 275 4.11 -34.67 28.63
N GLN A 276 4.87 -34.43 27.57
CA GLN A 276 5.33 -33.12 27.18
C GLN A 276 4.42 -32.60 26.05
N LYS A 277 4.05 -31.32 26.12
CA LYS A 277 3.28 -30.66 25.06
C LYS A 277 3.89 -29.32 24.68
N THR A 278 3.98 -29.08 23.37
CA THR A 278 4.25 -27.75 22.83
C THR A 278 2.95 -26.94 22.84
N ILE A 279 3.02 -25.73 23.39
CA ILE A 279 1.94 -24.76 23.52
C ILE A 279 2.30 -23.57 22.64
N SER A 280 1.44 -23.29 21.66
CA SER A 280 1.55 -22.13 20.78
C SER A 280 0.55 -21.09 21.25
N VAL A 281 0.99 -20.15 22.10
CA VAL A 281 0.11 -19.10 22.66
C VAL A 281 -0.25 -18.03 21.64
N LEU A 282 0.61 -17.81 20.64
CA LEU A 282 0.41 -16.76 19.64
C LEU A 282 -0.70 -17.05 18.61
N VAL A 283 -1.44 -18.15 18.73
CA VAL A 283 -2.44 -18.53 17.71
C VAL A 283 -3.63 -17.58 17.71
N ASN A 284 -3.97 -17.01 18.86
CA ASN A 284 -5.08 -16.08 19.07
C ASN A 284 -4.62 -14.71 19.62
N ASP A 285 -3.31 -14.46 19.61
CA ASP A 285 -2.72 -13.18 19.99
C ASP A 285 -2.44 -12.33 18.74
N ALA A 286 -2.45 -11.01 18.89
CA ALA A 286 -1.91 -10.11 17.88
C ALA A 286 -0.47 -9.73 18.24
N ALA A 287 0.48 -10.19 17.42
CA ALA A 287 1.91 -10.00 17.66
C ALA A 287 2.71 -10.01 16.36
N THR A 288 3.83 -9.29 16.34
CA THR A 288 4.76 -9.30 15.21
C THR A 288 5.79 -10.43 15.27
N ASN A 289 6.55 -10.57 14.19
CA ASN A 289 7.71 -11.46 14.10
C ASN A 289 8.85 -11.08 15.06
N ALA A 290 8.93 -9.84 15.51
CA ALA A 290 9.90 -9.41 16.52
C ALA A 290 9.45 -9.68 17.96
N ALA A 291 8.19 -10.09 18.17
CA ALA A 291 7.62 -10.25 19.51
C ALA A 291 8.43 -11.21 20.41
N THR A 292 8.55 -10.83 21.68
CA THR A 292 9.17 -11.66 22.70
C THR A 292 8.14 -12.19 23.69
N LEU A 293 8.41 -13.38 24.22
CA LEU A 293 7.58 -14.05 25.22
C LEU A 293 8.38 -14.32 26.50
N GLU A 294 7.78 -14.05 27.65
CA GLU A 294 8.36 -14.31 28.96
C GLU A 294 7.34 -15.06 29.84
N ILE A 295 7.81 -15.99 30.68
CA ILE A 295 6.98 -16.58 31.72
C ILE A 295 7.01 -15.65 32.93
N VAL A 296 5.87 -15.05 33.27
CA VAL A 296 5.72 -14.16 34.43
C VAL A 296 5.44 -14.96 35.68
N THR A 297 4.50 -15.90 35.59
CA THR A 297 4.14 -16.81 36.70
C THR A 297 4.25 -18.24 36.20
N PRO A 298 5.16 -19.06 36.74
CA PRO A 298 5.31 -20.45 36.32
C PRO A 298 4.12 -21.30 36.77
N PRO A 299 3.90 -22.47 36.13
CA PRO A 299 2.92 -23.44 36.56
C PRO A 299 3.20 -23.97 37.96
N ALA A 300 2.15 -24.38 38.67
CA ALA A 300 2.25 -24.92 40.03
C ALA A 300 2.53 -26.44 40.05
N TYR A 301 2.10 -27.17 39.01
CA TYR A 301 2.08 -28.64 38.99
C TYR A 301 2.93 -29.28 37.87
N GLY A 302 3.57 -28.46 37.05
CA GLY A 302 4.48 -28.89 35.99
C GLY A 302 5.70 -27.99 35.86
N THR A 303 6.48 -28.22 34.80
CA THR A 303 7.56 -27.32 34.40
C THR A 303 7.28 -26.75 33.02
N ILE A 304 7.72 -25.52 32.80
CA ILE A 304 7.57 -24.85 31.52
C ILE A 304 8.91 -24.27 31.07
N VAL A 305 9.20 -24.42 29.79
CA VAL A 305 10.41 -23.87 29.16
C VAL A 305 10.01 -23.18 27.86
N ARG A 306 10.53 -21.98 27.62
CA ARG A 306 10.33 -21.26 26.36
C ARG A 306 11.06 -21.97 25.21
N THR A 307 10.43 -22.03 24.05
CA THR A 307 11.05 -22.54 22.81
C THR A 307 11.61 -21.40 21.97
N THR A 308 12.47 -21.73 21.01
CA THR A 308 12.99 -20.78 20.02
C THR A 308 11.92 -20.26 19.07
N ASN A 309 10.83 -21.01 18.87
CA ASN A 309 9.77 -20.70 17.91
C ASN A 309 8.57 -20.01 18.58
N LYS A 310 8.83 -19.16 19.59
CA LYS A 310 7.81 -18.39 20.31
C LYS A 310 6.63 -19.20 20.85
N GLY A 311 6.93 -20.40 21.36
CA GLY A 311 5.99 -21.21 22.11
C GLY A 311 6.58 -21.62 23.45
N PHE A 312 5.85 -22.47 24.15
CA PHE A 312 6.29 -23.08 25.40
C PHE A 312 6.24 -24.59 25.32
N ILE A 313 7.17 -25.26 26.00
CA ILE A 313 7.11 -26.69 26.27
C ILE A 313 6.67 -26.85 27.71
N TYR A 314 5.49 -27.43 27.91
CA TYR A 314 4.99 -27.81 29.23
C TYR A 314 5.20 -29.30 29.46
N ARG A 315 5.67 -29.65 30.65
CA ARG A 315 5.77 -31.03 31.14
C ARG A 315 4.93 -31.19 32.39
N ASN A 316 3.90 -32.02 32.28
CA ASN A 316 3.06 -32.34 33.42
C ASN A 316 3.72 -33.39 34.32
N THR A 317 3.75 -33.16 35.64
CA THR A 317 4.23 -34.14 36.62
C THR A 317 3.14 -34.66 37.57
N VAL A 318 1.97 -34.01 37.61
CA VAL A 318 0.87 -34.30 38.54
C VAL A 318 -0.47 -34.34 37.80
N LYS A 319 -1.36 -35.27 38.14
CA LYS A 319 -2.71 -35.31 37.54
C LYS A 319 -3.62 -34.23 38.14
N HIS A 320 -3.35 -32.96 37.81
CA HIS A 320 -4.08 -31.79 38.28
C HIS A 320 -4.03 -30.68 37.23
N ASP A 321 -5.14 -29.98 37.00
CA ASP A 321 -5.15 -28.79 36.14
C ASP A 321 -4.12 -27.76 36.61
N ASP A 322 -3.58 -27.01 35.67
CA ASP A 322 -2.46 -26.10 35.91
C ASP A 322 -2.64 -24.82 35.10
N SER A 323 -1.83 -23.81 35.35
CA SER A 323 -1.86 -22.56 34.60
C SER A 323 -0.55 -21.82 34.72
N PHE A 324 -0.18 -21.07 33.69
CA PHE A 324 0.92 -20.12 33.77
C PHE A 324 0.52 -18.79 33.14
N VAL A 325 1.16 -17.71 33.59
CA VAL A 325 0.99 -16.37 33.01
C VAL A 325 2.21 -16.07 32.16
N TYR A 326 1.98 -15.67 30.91
CA TYR A 326 3.03 -15.18 30.03
C TYR A 326 2.87 -13.69 29.76
N ARG A 327 3.99 -13.05 29.39
CA ARG A 327 4.03 -11.68 28.88
C ARG A 327 4.42 -11.71 27.41
N LEU A 328 3.64 -11.03 26.59
CA LEU A 328 3.92 -10.73 25.20
C LEU A 328 4.42 -9.30 25.10
N THR A 329 5.55 -9.10 24.42
CA THR A 329 6.15 -7.77 24.24
C THR A 329 6.47 -7.51 22.77
N VAL A 330 6.00 -6.38 22.24
CA VAL A 330 6.23 -5.86 20.89
C VAL A 330 6.66 -4.40 21.04
N ASP A 331 7.79 -4.01 20.45
CA ASP A 331 8.30 -2.62 20.45
C ASP A 331 8.32 -1.95 21.83
N GLY A 332 8.63 -2.72 22.88
CA GLY A 332 8.67 -2.24 24.26
C GLY A 332 7.30 -2.16 24.96
N LYS A 333 6.19 -2.24 24.22
CA LYS A 333 4.83 -2.39 24.75
C LYS A 333 4.61 -3.84 25.18
N SER A 334 3.87 -4.06 26.27
CA SER A 334 3.70 -5.41 26.83
C SER A 334 2.30 -5.66 27.37
N GLU A 335 1.79 -6.86 27.13
CA GLU A 335 0.57 -7.38 27.72
C GLU A 335 0.80 -8.77 28.34
N THR A 336 -0.15 -9.23 29.15
CA THR A 336 -0.08 -10.55 29.78
C THR A 336 -1.37 -11.32 29.62
N ALA A 337 -1.25 -12.62 29.39
CA ALA A 337 -2.37 -13.55 29.34
C ALA A 337 -2.07 -14.84 30.10
N THR A 338 -3.14 -15.57 30.41
CA THR A 338 -3.13 -16.82 31.18
C THR A 338 -3.36 -17.99 30.25
N ALA A 339 -2.43 -18.95 30.27
CA ALA A 339 -2.63 -20.23 29.62
C ALA A 339 -3.17 -21.25 30.62
N ASN A 340 -4.43 -21.64 30.44
CA ASN A 340 -5.14 -22.61 31.27
C ASN A 340 -4.90 -24.04 30.76
N LEU A 341 -4.27 -24.88 31.58
CA LEU A 341 -3.86 -26.24 31.22
C LEU A 341 -4.81 -27.26 31.84
N ARG A 342 -5.61 -27.92 31.00
CA ARG A 342 -6.56 -28.96 31.41
C ARG A 342 -5.97 -30.34 31.25
N VAL A 343 -5.80 -31.07 32.36
CA VAL A 343 -5.17 -32.39 32.36
C VAL A 343 -6.21 -33.48 32.09
N ARG A 344 -5.92 -34.35 31.12
CA ARG A 344 -6.72 -35.55 30.81
C ARG A 344 -6.15 -36.81 31.49
#